data_AF-A0A9W9EQD2-F1
#
_entry.id   AF-A0A9W9EQD2-F1
#
_cell.length_a   1.000
_cell.length_b   1.000
_cell.length_c   1.000
_cell.angle_alpha   90.00
_cell.angle_beta   90.00
_cell.angle_gamma   90.00
#
_symmetry.space_group_name_H-M   'P 1'
#
loop_
_entity.id
_entity.type
_entity.pdbx_description
1 polymer ?
#
loop_
_entity_poly.entity_id
_entity_poly.type
_entity_poly.pdbx_seq_one_letter_code
_entity_poly.pdbx_strand_id
1 'polypeptide(L)'
;MRWPPWSSKSDNDNQQNQDPSSSVFPRPTSTTNKPSSLVDWTAFIETRTLVPTILLTSGILFGIRFHRRYLRRIPDAPSISPSFLRRRSVFGQVTSVGDGDNFRLFHTPGGRLAGWEWLPWKKVPTNKKDLKDNTVRRTRQRSLFPRGPRELFLFIVDPANKSPTALQIHIRLAGVDAPELAHFGRPEQPFAREAHAWLTGYLLNRRIRAFVYRQDQYNRVVASVFVRRGFDFPHFVGGTSRTKC
;
A
#
# COMPACT_ATOMS: atom_id res chain seq x y z
N MET A 1 -22.11 34.97 -4.29
CA MET A 1 -21.99 33.50 -4.40
C MET A 1 -23.35 32.89 -4.07
N ARG A 2 -23.91 32.07 -4.96
CA ARG A 2 -25.31 31.62 -4.96
C ARG A 2 -25.41 30.27 -4.24
N TRP A 3 -26.17 30.22 -3.16
CA TRP A 3 -26.46 28.99 -2.38
C TRP A 3 -27.38 28.02 -3.16
N PRO A 4 -27.29 26.69 -2.93
CA PRO A 4 -28.08 25.68 -3.64
C PRO A 4 -29.59 25.69 -3.30
N PRO A 5 -30.46 25.21 -4.20
CA PRO A 5 -31.88 25.61 -4.28
C PRO A 5 -32.88 24.70 -3.54
N TRP A 6 -32.49 24.00 -2.48
CA TRP A 6 -33.34 22.99 -1.83
C TRP A 6 -33.78 23.35 -0.39
N SER A 7 -33.67 24.62 -0.01
CA SER A 7 -34.30 25.16 1.20
C SER A 7 -35.71 25.60 0.86
N SER A 8 -36.72 24.77 1.12
CA SER A 8 -38.12 25.13 0.99
C SER A 8 -38.47 26.26 1.97
N LYS A 9 -38.73 27.45 1.40
CA LYS A 9 -39.35 28.59 2.10
C LYS A 9 -40.77 28.18 2.47
N SER A 10 -41.11 28.27 3.74
CA SER A 10 -42.49 28.24 4.21
C SER A 10 -43.11 29.60 3.92
N ASP A 11 -43.91 29.69 2.86
CA ASP A 11 -44.73 30.86 2.58
C ASP A 11 -45.89 30.90 3.59
N ASN A 12 -45.75 31.75 4.61
CA ASN A 12 -46.84 32.16 5.49
C ASN A 12 -47.36 33.49 4.97
N ASP A 13 -48.26 33.44 3.99
CA ASP A 13 -49.02 34.61 3.57
C ASP A 13 -50.28 34.74 4.41
N ASN A 14 -50.16 35.53 5.47
CA ASN A 14 -51.28 36.18 6.14
C ASN A 14 -51.74 37.35 5.26
N GLN A 15 -52.93 37.23 4.65
CA GLN A 15 -53.60 38.40 4.10
C GLN A 15 -55.12 38.37 4.30
N GLN A 16 -55.55 39.24 5.21
CA GLN A 16 -56.72 40.14 5.12
C GLN A 16 -58.11 39.51 4.92
N ASN A 17 -58.86 39.48 6.01
CA ASN A 17 -60.33 39.49 6.03
C ASN A 17 -60.87 40.86 5.62
N GLN A 18 -61.77 40.91 4.63
CA GLN A 18 -62.91 41.85 4.57
C GLN A 18 -63.99 41.34 3.58
N ASP A 19 -65.09 40.89 4.20
CA ASP A 19 -66.52 40.92 3.84
C ASP A 19 -67.14 40.22 2.61
N PRO A 20 -68.42 39.77 2.73
CA PRO A 20 -68.94 38.64 1.98
C PRO A 20 -70.00 39.03 0.94
N SER A 21 -70.06 38.26 -0.13
CA SER A 21 -71.33 37.95 -0.81
C SER A 21 -71.18 36.58 -1.48
N SER A 22 -70.72 35.59 -0.71
CA SER A 22 -70.10 34.37 -1.23
C SER A 22 -71.13 33.30 -1.61
N SER A 23 -71.58 33.38 -2.85
CA SER A 23 -72.43 32.40 -3.53
C SER A 23 -71.61 31.45 -4.41
N VAL A 24 -72.25 30.32 -4.75
CA VAL A 24 -71.89 29.35 -5.80
C VAL A 24 -70.89 28.28 -5.40
N PHE A 25 -71.41 27.12 -4.99
CA PHE A 25 -70.65 25.88 -4.84
C PHE A 25 -69.91 25.51 -6.14
N PRO A 26 -68.58 25.43 -6.14
CA PRO A 26 -67.86 24.71 -7.18
C PRO A 26 -67.82 23.23 -6.76
N ARG A 27 -68.43 22.38 -7.60
CA ARG A 27 -68.20 20.94 -7.62
C ARG A 27 -66.69 20.68 -7.61
N PRO A 28 -66.11 19.93 -6.64
CA PRO A 28 -64.70 19.61 -6.70
C PRO A 28 -64.49 18.69 -7.89
N THR A 29 -63.96 19.23 -8.98
CA THR A 29 -63.32 18.41 -10.01
C THR A 29 -62.18 17.71 -9.30
N SER A 30 -62.27 16.39 -9.19
CA SER A 30 -61.20 15.53 -8.73
C SER A 30 -60.05 15.58 -9.73
N THR A 31 -59.29 16.67 -9.75
CA THR A 31 -57.91 16.65 -10.22
C THR A 31 -57.17 15.82 -9.19
N THR A 32 -57.12 14.53 -9.46
CA THR A 32 -56.22 13.57 -8.82
C THR A 32 -54.81 14.01 -9.20
N ASN A 33 -54.31 15.04 -8.51
CA ASN A 33 -52.91 15.37 -8.50
C ASN A 33 -52.29 14.31 -7.59
N LYS A 34 -51.97 13.16 -8.21
CA LYS A 34 -51.19 12.10 -7.58
C LYS A 34 -50.05 12.79 -6.84
N PRO A 35 -49.87 12.57 -5.51
CA PRO A 35 -48.67 13.06 -4.85
C PRO A 35 -47.51 12.47 -5.64
N SER A 36 -46.73 13.33 -6.29
CA SER A 36 -45.48 12.96 -6.95
C SER A 36 -44.72 12.13 -5.94
N SER A 37 -44.51 10.86 -6.24
CA SER A 37 -43.82 9.94 -5.35
C SER A 37 -42.52 10.61 -4.91
N LEU A 38 -42.32 10.72 -3.59
CA LEU A 38 -41.16 11.39 -2.99
C LEU A 38 -39.80 10.88 -3.52
N VAL A 39 -39.81 9.72 -4.15
CA VAL A 39 -38.69 9.15 -4.89
C VAL A 39 -39.16 8.88 -6.31
N ASP A 40 -38.62 9.63 -7.26
CA ASP A 40 -38.82 9.39 -8.68
C ASP A 40 -37.82 8.32 -9.16
N TRP A 41 -38.32 7.12 -9.42
CA TRP A 41 -37.49 6.00 -9.86
C TRP A 41 -37.01 6.14 -11.30
N THR A 42 -37.69 6.96 -12.11
CA THR A 42 -37.34 7.17 -13.52
C THR A 42 -36.04 7.94 -13.68
N ALA A 43 -35.71 8.81 -12.71
CA ALA A 43 -34.45 9.55 -12.64
C ALA A 43 -33.21 8.64 -12.56
N PHE A 44 -33.34 7.39 -12.07
CA PHE A 44 -32.24 6.41 -12.01
C PHE A 44 -32.08 5.60 -13.29
N ILE A 45 -33.10 5.58 -14.15
CA ILE A 45 -33.08 4.85 -15.44
C ILE A 45 -32.56 5.76 -16.56
N GLU A 46 -32.53 7.07 -16.34
CA GLU A 46 -31.99 8.02 -17.30
C GLU A 46 -30.50 7.74 -17.60
N THR A 47 -30.15 7.63 -18.88
CA THR A 47 -28.77 7.35 -19.33
C THR A 47 -27.75 8.34 -18.76
N ARG A 48 -28.17 9.59 -18.49
CA ARG A 48 -27.34 10.65 -17.89
C ARG A 48 -26.91 10.33 -16.46
N THR A 49 -27.68 9.57 -15.69
CA THR A 49 -27.36 9.18 -14.31
C THR A 49 -26.77 7.76 -14.26
N LEU A 50 -27.21 6.87 -15.14
CA LEU A 50 -26.78 5.47 -15.18
C LEU A 50 -25.33 5.30 -15.66
N VAL A 51 -24.92 6.01 -16.73
CA VAL A 51 -23.54 5.93 -17.24
C VAL A 51 -22.49 6.37 -16.20
N PRO A 52 -22.59 7.55 -15.56
CA PRO A 52 -21.60 7.97 -14.59
C PRO A 52 -21.63 7.12 -13.31
N THR A 53 -22.78 6.61 -12.88
CA THR A 53 -22.85 5.74 -11.68
C THR A 53 -22.22 4.38 -11.92
N ILE A 54 -22.43 3.76 -13.09
CA ILE A 54 -21.72 2.52 -13.46
C ILE A 54 -20.21 2.77 -13.60
N LEU A 55 -19.82 3.88 -14.23
CA LEU A 55 -18.41 4.22 -14.40
C LEU A 55 -17.73 4.48 -13.04
N LEU A 56 -18.40 5.18 -12.13
CA LEU A 56 -17.90 5.43 -10.77
C LEU A 56 -17.81 4.13 -9.96
N THR A 57 -18.86 3.33 -9.94
CA THR A 57 -18.90 2.07 -9.17
C THR A 57 -17.90 1.04 -9.69
N SER A 58 -17.83 0.85 -11.00
CA SER A 58 -16.82 -0.01 -11.63
C SER A 58 -15.40 0.51 -11.39
N GLY A 59 -15.18 1.84 -11.48
CA GLY A 59 -13.91 2.48 -11.17
C GLY A 59 -13.46 2.28 -9.72
N ILE A 60 -14.38 2.40 -8.75
CA ILE A 60 -14.10 2.16 -7.32
C ILE A 60 -13.75 0.68 -7.09
N LEU A 61 -14.57 -0.24 -7.60
CA LEU A 61 -14.32 -1.68 -7.45
C LEU A 61 -13.01 -2.09 -8.12
N PHE A 62 -12.75 -1.59 -9.32
CA PHE A 62 -11.50 -1.80 -10.04
C PHE A 62 -10.32 -1.24 -9.25
N GLY A 63 -10.42 -0.01 -8.73
CA GLY A 63 -9.38 0.62 -7.90
C GLY A 63 -9.08 -0.18 -6.64
N ILE A 64 -10.10 -0.66 -5.92
CA ILE A 64 -9.94 -1.52 -4.74
C ILE A 64 -9.29 -2.86 -5.13
N ARG A 65 -9.74 -3.48 -6.22
CA ARG A 65 -9.19 -4.75 -6.73
C ARG A 65 -7.72 -4.59 -7.13
N PHE A 66 -7.40 -3.51 -7.84
CA PHE A 66 -6.06 -3.15 -8.27
C PHE A 66 -5.14 -2.88 -7.07
N HIS A 67 -5.60 -2.06 -6.12
CA HIS A 67 -4.87 -1.77 -4.89
C HIS A 67 -4.60 -3.06 -4.09
N ARG A 68 -5.61 -3.92 -3.91
CA ARG A 68 -5.44 -5.19 -3.20
C ARG A 68 -4.52 -6.17 -3.94
N ARG A 69 -4.45 -6.14 -5.27
CA ARG A 69 -3.65 -7.06 -6.09
C ARG A 69 -2.19 -6.63 -6.30
N TYR A 70 -1.94 -5.32 -6.41
CA TYR A 70 -0.63 -4.77 -6.78
C TYR A 70 -0.01 -3.85 -5.72
N LEU A 71 -0.83 -3.20 -4.89
CA LEU A 71 -0.39 -2.19 -3.92
C LEU A 71 -0.29 -2.73 -2.48
N ARG A 72 -0.56 -4.02 -2.26
CA ARG A 72 -0.33 -4.65 -0.96
C ARG A 72 1.17 -4.77 -0.68
N ARG A 73 1.58 -4.27 0.49
CA ARG A 73 2.96 -4.36 0.95
C ARG A 73 3.24 -5.71 1.61
N ILE A 74 4.33 -6.33 1.21
CA ILE A 74 4.94 -7.51 1.85
C ILE A 74 6.00 -7.03 2.85
N PRO A 75 5.82 -7.26 4.17
CA PRO A 75 6.77 -6.81 5.19
C PRO A 75 8.00 -7.72 5.32
N ASP A 76 7.81 -9.04 5.29
CA ASP A 76 8.85 -10.04 5.59
C ASP A 76 9.01 -11.05 4.45
N ALA A 77 10.20 -11.66 4.36
CA ALA A 77 10.48 -12.76 3.43
C ALA A 77 9.51 -13.95 3.52
N PRO A 78 9.14 -14.48 4.72
CA PRO A 78 8.23 -15.62 4.85
C PRO A 78 6.79 -15.29 4.43
N SER A 79 6.41 -14.01 4.46
CA SER A 79 5.05 -13.58 4.07
C SER A 79 4.82 -13.58 2.56
N ILE A 80 5.84 -13.92 1.76
CA ILE A 80 5.70 -14.10 0.31
C ILE A 80 5.02 -15.44 0.05
N SER A 81 3.89 -15.44 -0.65
CA SER A 81 3.21 -16.68 -0.99
C SER A 81 4.02 -17.51 -2.00
N PRO A 82 3.99 -18.85 -1.94
CA PRO A 82 4.67 -19.71 -2.92
C PRO A 82 4.27 -19.42 -4.37
N SER A 83 3.03 -18.98 -4.62
CA SER A 83 2.55 -18.57 -5.95
C SER A 83 3.25 -17.34 -6.53
N PHE A 84 3.85 -16.50 -5.67
CA PHE A 84 4.59 -15.30 -6.08
C PHE A 84 6.00 -15.67 -6.56
N LEU A 85 6.57 -16.74 -6.01
CA LEU A 85 7.89 -17.26 -6.39
C LEU A 85 7.92 -17.59 -7.89
N ARG A 86 9.03 -17.27 -8.55
CA ARG A 86 9.33 -17.48 -9.99
C ARG A 86 8.49 -16.67 -10.98
N ARG A 87 7.32 -16.16 -10.59
CA ARG A 87 6.39 -15.45 -11.49
C ARG A 87 6.48 -13.94 -11.40
N ARG A 88 6.77 -13.41 -10.21
CA ARG A 88 6.70 -11.96 -9.95
C ARG A 88 7.98 -11.42 -9.33
N SER A 89 8.28 -10.18 -9.67
CA SER A 89 9.37 -9.43 -9.07
C SER A 89 8.89 -8.62 -7.86
N VAL A 90 9.67 -8.60 -6.80
CA VAL A 90 9.51 -7.66 -5.68
C VAL A 90 10.19 -6.35 -6.04
N PHE A 91 9.47 -5.24 -5.91
CA PHE A 91 10.04 -3.90 -6.07
C PHE A 91 10.27 -3.25 -4.72
N GLY A 92 11.41 -2.60 -4.53
CA GLY A 92 11.75 -1.99 -3.25
C GLY A 92 13.00 -1.12 -3.30
N GLN A 93 13.31 -0.51 -2.16
CA GLN A 93 14.58 0.20 -1.95
C GLN A 93 15.45 -0.56 -0.96
N VAL A 94 16.74 -0.68 -1.28
CA VAL A 94 17.70 -1.36 -0.40
C VAL A 94 18.02 -0.45 0.78
N THR A 95 17.84 -0.96 1.98
CA THR A 95 18.00 -0.20 3.23
C THR A 95 19.30 -0.52 3.95
N SER A 96 19.81 -1.74 3.82
CA SER A 96 21.11 -2.12 4.36
C SER A 96 21.66 -3.32 3.61
N VAL A 97 22.98 -3.37 3.51
CA VAL A 97 23.73 -4.53 3.02
C VAL A 97 24.32 -5.23 4.23
N GLY A 98 24.24 -6.56 4.26
CA GLY A 98 24.79 -7.38 5.34
C GLY A 98 26.17 -7.91 4.98
N ASP A 99 26.25 -8.59 3.84
CA ASP A 99 27.45 -9.26 3.34
C ASP A 99 27.62 -8.98 1.84
N GLY A 100 28.62 -9.59 1.19
CA GLY A 100 28.85 -9.45 -0.26
C GLY A 100 27.78 -10.06 -1.16
N ASP A 101 26.83 -10.83 -0.62
CA ASP A 101 25.71 -11.47 -1.34
C ASP A 101 24.32 -11.19 -0.73
N ASN A 102 24.30 -10.69 0.51
CA ASN A 102 23.10 -10.54 1.33
C ASN A 102 22.77 -9.07 1.55
N PHE A 103 21.51 -8.70 1.29
CA PHE A 103 21.02 -7.36 1.61
C PHE A 103 19.55 -7.38 2.03
N ARG A 104 19.12 -6.26 2.61
CA ARG A 104 17.76 -6.05 3.10
C ARG A 104 17.04 -5.06 2.20
N LEU A 105 15.86 -5.48 1.74
CA LEU A 105 15.01 -4.72 0.84
C LEU A 105 13.76 -4.25 1.58
N PHE A 106 13.50 -2.95 1.57
CA PHE A 106 12.21 -2.41 1.95
C PHE A 106 11.29 -2.40 0.76
N HIS A 107 10.21 -3.18 0.83
CA HIS A 107 9.26 -3.31 -0.26
C HIS A 107 8.36 -2.07 -0.41
N THR A 108 8.35 -1.48 -1.60
CA THR A 108 7.57 -0.29 -1.96
C THR A 108 6.63 -0.60 -3.12
N PRO A 109 5.46 -1.21 -2.89
CA PRO A 109 4.62 -1.66 -3.98
C PRO A 109 4.21 -0.49 -4.89
N GLY A 110 4.39 -0.65 -6.19
CA GLY A 110 4.07 0.34 -7.24
C GLY A 110 5.01 1.56 -7.34
N GLY A 111 6.06 1.66 -6.51
CA GLY A 111 7.10 2.69 -6.63
C GLY A 111 6.56 4.12 -6.77
N ARG A 112 7.07 4.89 -7.74
CA ARG A 112 6.65 6.29 -7.96
C ARG A 112 5.14 6.43 -8.23
N LEU A 113 4.53 5.47 -8.94
CA LEU A 113 3.10 5.51 -9.29
C LEU A 113 2.18 5.28 -8.08
N ALA A 114 2.60 4.45 -7.15
CA ALA A 114 1.87 4.21 -5.88
C ALA A 114 2.23 5.22 -4.78
N GLY A 115 3.10 6.14 -5.14
CA GLY A 115 3.30 7.31 -4.38
C GLY A 115 4.42 7.32 -3.37
N TRP A 116 5.40 6.47 -3.61
CA TRP A 116 6.62 6.46 -2.85
C TRP A 116 7.55 7.52 -3.45
N GLU A 117 7.80 8.61 -2.68
CA GLU A 117 8.52 9.87 -2.98
C GLU A 117 7.69 11.11 -3.38
N TRP A 118 6.53 10.97 -4.03
CA TRP A 118 5.73 12.15 -4.43
C TRP A 118 4.89 12.77 -3.28
N LEU A 119 4.65 12.02 -2.20
CA LEU A 119 3.85 12.45 -1.05
C LEU A 119 4.83 12.67 0.10
N PRO A 120 4.85 13.86 0.72
CA PRO A 120 5.83 14.18 1.76
C PRO A 120 5.76 13.23 2.96
N TRP A 121 4.60 12.62 3.23
CA TRP A 121 4.37 11.66 4.32
C TRP A 121 4.67 10.19 3.97
N LYS A 122 5.06 9.86 2.74
CA LYS A 122 5.25 8.47 2.27
C LYS A 122 6.66 8.25 1.71
N LYS A 123 7.66 8.58 2.53
CA LYS A 123 9.08 8.36 2.24
C LYS A 123 9.53 7.02 2.82
N VAL A 124 10.47 6.39 2.14
CA VAL A 124 11.10 5.17 2.66
C VAL A 124 12.01 5.56 3.81
N PRO A 125 11.87 4.92 4.98
CA PRO A 125 12.75 5.21 6.10
C PRO A 125 14.18 4.77 5.77
N THR A 126 15.16 5.61 6.12
CA THR A 126 16.59 5.32 5.95
C THR A 126 17.25 4.91 7.27
N ASN A 127 16.71 5.33 8.42
CA ASN A 127 17.27 5.01 9.73
C ASN A 127 16.90 3.61 10.21
N LYS A 128 17.89 2.87 10.71
CA LYS A 128 17.69 1.50 11.25
C LYS A 128 16.62 1.41 12.36
N LYS A 129 16.38 2.48 13.12
CA LYS A 129 15.37 2.56 14.20
C LYS A 129 13.95 2.58 13.62
N ASP A 130 13.71 3.49 12.68
CA ASP A 130 12.43 3.64 11.96
C ASP A 130 11.99 2.36 11.22
N LEU A 131 12.95 1.52 10.77
CA LEU A 131 12.63 0.24 10.11
C LEU A 131 12.13 -0.84 11.08
N LYS A 132 12.45 -0.73 12.37
CA LYS A 132 12.06 -1.69 13.42
C LYS A 132 10.77 -1.27 14.12
N ASP A 133 10.59 0.03 14.33
CA ASP A 133 9.51 0.56 15.16
C ASP A 133 8.15 0.68 14.44
N ASN A 134 8.12 0.50 13.12
CA ASN A 134 6.92 0.60 12.29
C ASN A 134 6.01 -0.65 12.30
N THR A 135 6.31 -1.64 13.14
CA THR A 135 5.38 -2.76 13.34
C THR A 135 4.30 -2.28 14.29
N VAL A 136 3.04 -2.29 13.85
CA VAL A 136 1.87 -1.93 14.65
C VAL A 136 2.03 -2.59 16.02
N ARG A 137 2.32 -1.81 17.07
CA ARG A 137 2.06 -2.23 18.44
C ARG A 137 0.55 -2.40 18.47
N ARG A 138 0.10 -3.62 18.17
CA ARG A 138 -1.29 -4.00 18.34
C ARG A 138 -1.48 -3.88 19.85
N THR A 139 -1.96 -2.73 20.30
CA THR A 139 -2.50 -2.56 21.65
C THR A 139 -3.31 -3.81 21.88
N ARG A 140 -2.92 -4.62 22.89
CA ARG A 140 -3.71 -5.78 23.31
C ARG A 140 -5.09 -5.23 23.58
N GLN A 141 -6.00 -5.34 22.62
CA GLN A 141 -7.39 -5.11 22.84
C GLN A 141 -7.80 -6.33 23.65
N ARG A 142 -7.74 -6.15 24.97
CA ARG A 142 -8.17 -7.11 25.98
C ARG A 142 -9.61 -7.42 25.61
N SER A 143 -9.84 -8.56 24.96
CA SER A 143 -11.15 -8.97 24.48
C SER A 143 -12.03 -9.23 25.70
N LEU A 144 -12.75 -8.19 26.14
CA LEU A 144 -13.89 -8.24 27.05
C LEU A 144 -15.13 -8.72 26.27
N PHE A 145 -15.06 -9.88 25.63
CA PHE A 145 -16.25 -10.50 25.04
C PHE A 145 -16.18 -12.01 25.21
N PRO A 146 -17.11 -12.63 25.97
CA PRO A 146 -17.17 -14.07 26.11
C PRO A 146 -17.55 -14.72 24.77
N ARG A 147 -16.94 -15.88 24.52
CA ARG A 147 -17.13 -16.74 23.35
C ARG A 147 -18.59 -17.16 23.20
N GLY A 148 -19.20 -16.84 22.07
CA GLY A 148 -20.36 -17.55 21.54
C GLY A 148 -19.94 -18.49 20.40
N PRO A 149 -20.64 -19.61 20.15
CA PRO A 149 -20.25 -20.57 19.13
C PRO A 149 -20.91 -20.19 17.80
N ARG A 150 -20.11 -19.70 16.85
CA ARG A 150 -20.36 -19.90 15.41
C ARG A 150 -19.16 -19.48 14.59
N GLU A 151 -18.76 -20.41 13.73
CA GLU A 151 -17.67 -20.29 12.78
C GLU A 151 -17.70 -18.97 12.00
N LEU A 152 -16.61 -18.24 12.10
CA LEU A 152 -15.99 -17.57 10.96
C LEU A 152 -14.49 -17.58 11.26
N PHE A 153 -13.77 -18.44 10.54
CA PHE A 153 -12.32 -18.60 10.59
C PHE A 153 -11.64 -17.29 10.14
N LEU A 154 -11.60 -16.30 11.03
CA LEU A 154 -10.68 -15.18 10.90
C LEU A 154 -9.32 -15.72 11.37
N PHE A 155 -8.36 -15.83 10.44
CA PHE A 155 -6.96 -16.14 10.74
C PHE A 155 -6.43 -15.13 11.78
N ILE A 156 -6.59 -15.45 13.06
CA ILE A 156 -5.80 -14.87 14.14
C ILE A 156 -4.48 -15.62 14.09
N VAL A 157 -3.50 -15.04 13.40
CA VAL A 157 -2.11 -15.45 13.58
C VAL A 157 -1.74 -15.08 15.01
N ASP A 158 -1.46 -16.09 15.83
CA ASP A 158 -1.00 -15.93 17.20
C ASP A 158 0.27 -15.05 17.24
N PRO A 159 0.30 -13.97 18.04
CA PRO A 159 1.44 -13.04 18.07
C PRO A 159 2.55 -13.46 19.03
N ALA A 160 2.53 -14.67 19.59
CA ALA A 160 3.35 -15.02 20.75
C ALA A 160 4.81 -15.47 20.45
N ASN A 161 5.21 -15.60 19.18
CA ASN A 161 6.59 -15.98 18.85
C ASN A 161 7.17 -15.27 17.62
N LYS A 162 6.71 -14.04 17.33
CA LYS A 162 7.39 -13.20 16.35
C LYS A 162 8.45 -12.39 17.09
N SER A 163 9.72 -12.73 16.86
CA SER A 163 10.82 -11.77 17.01
C SER A 163 10.42 -10.45 16.32
N PRO A 164 10.95 -9.29 16.73
CA PRO A 164 10.69 -8.02 16.05
C PRO A 164 11.25 -8.10 14.61
N THR A 165 10.49 -8.76 13.72
CA THR A 165 10.85 -9.03 12.34
C THR A 165 10.76 -7.69 11.64
N ALA A 166 11.94 -7.14 11.37
CA ALA A 166 12.12 -5.93 10.61
C ALA A 166 11.23 -5.96 9.36
N LEU A 167 10.59 -4.84 9.02
CA LEU A 167 9.76 -4.70 7.81
C LEU A 167 10.62 -4.67 6.53
N GLN A 168 11.49 -5.68 6.41
CA GLN A 168 12.59 -5.81 5.48
C GLN A 168 12.64 -7.25 5.00
N ILE A 169 12.68 -7.40 3.69
CA ILE A 169 12.85 -8.69 3.03
C ILE A 169 14.35 -8.94 2.94
N HIS A 170 14.83 -10.01 3.57
CA HIS A 170 16.21 -10.44 3.41
C HIS A 170 16.35 -11.14 2.06
N ILE A 171 17.27 -10.68 1.24
CA ILE A 171 17.52 -11.22 -0.10
C ILE A 171 18.95 -11.71 -0.18
N ARG A 172 19.11 -12.94 -0.71
CA ARG A 172 20.38 -13.52 -1.12
C ARG A 172 20.45 -13.50 -2.64
N LEU A 173 21.57 -13.03 -3.18
CA LEU A 173 21.81 -13.03 -4.62
C LEU A 173 21.89 -14.46 -5.15
N ALA A 174 21.13 -14.75 -6.21
CA ALA A 174 21.17 -16.05 -6.87
C ALA A 174 22.44 -16.18 -7.73
N GLY A 175 23.17 -17.28 -7.57
CA GLY A 175 24.35 -17.61 -8.39
C GLY A 175 25.60 -16.78 -8.10
N VAL A 176 25.60 -15.99 -7.03
CA VAL A 176 26.76 -15.23 -6.56
C VAL A 176 27.19 -15.86 -5.23
N ASP A 177 28.42 -16.33 -5.17
CA ASP A 177 29.06 -16.77 -3.94
C ASP A 177 30.08 -15.69 -3.56
N ALA A 178 29.78 -14.95 -2.51
CA ALA A 178 30.60 -13.83 -2.09
C ALA A 178 31.61 -14.27 -1.03
N PRO A 179 32.84 -13.73 -1.05
CA PRO A 179 33.79 -13.95 0.01
C PRO A 179 33.24 -13.47 1.36
N GLU A 180 33.33 -14.34 2.37
CA GLU A 180 32.78 -14.10 3.69
C GLU A 180 33.61 -13.07 4.45
N LEU A 181 32.94 -12.12 5.11
CA LEU A 181 33.62 -11.16 5.97
C LEU A 181 34.21 -11.86 7.21
N ALA A 182 35.20 -11.23 7.86
CA ALA A 182 35.71 -11.71 9.15
C ALA A 182 34.55 -11.88 10.14
N HIS A 183 34.33 -13.13 10.57
CA HIS A 183 33.23 -13.48 11.46
C HIS A 183 33.68 -14.49 12.51
N PHE A 184 33.30 -14.26 13.77
CA PHE A 184 33.60 -15.12 14.92
C PHE A 184 35.07 -15.58 15.01
N GLY A 185 36.00 -14.63 15.03
CA GLY A 185 37.42 -14.91 15.27
C GLY A 185 38.15 -15.55 14.08
N ARG A 186 37.49 -15.75 12.93
CA ARG A 186 38.13 -16.19 11.69
C ARG A 186 38.64 -14.99 10.88
N PRO A 187 39.83 -15.09 10.26
CA PRO A 187 40.33 -14.05 9.37
C PRO A 187 39.39 -13.90 8.17
N GLU A 188 39.34 -12.69 7.61
CA GLU A 188 38.56 -12.42 6.39
C GLU A 188 39.12 -13.18 5.18
N GLN A 189 38.23 -13.57 4.28
CA GLN A 189 38.65 -14.08 2.98
C GLN A 189 39.22 -12.95 2.11
N PRO A 190 40.16 -13.24 1.19
CA PRO A 190 40.69 -12.23 0.28
C PRO A 190 39.56 -11.57 -0.51
N PHE A 191 39.63 -10.25 -0.66
CA PHE A 191 38.63 -9.42 -1.35
C PHE A 191 37.23 -9.34 -0.70
N ALA A 192 36.99 -9.95 0.47
CA ALA A 192 35.71 -9.89 1.19
C ALA A 192 35.24 -8.44 1.44
N ARG A 193 36.13 -7.63 2.01
CA ARG A 193 35.85 -6.23 2.34
C ARG A 193 35.58 -5.37 1.10
N GLU A 194 36.33 -5.61 0.03
CA GLU A 194 36.18 -4.88 -1.24
C GLU A 194 34.84 -5.21 -1.91
N ALA A 195 34.48 -6.49 -1.99
CA ALA A 195 33.19 -6.92 -2.53
C ALA A 195 32.01 -6.33 -1.75
N HIS A 196 32.07 -6.36 -0.41
CA HIS A 196 31.05 -5.76 0.44
C HIS A 196 30.96 -4.23 0.25
N ALA A 197 32.11 -3.54 0.19
CA ALA A 197 32.14 -2.09 -0.03
C ALA A 197 31.55 -1.72 -1.40
N TRP A 198 31.91 -2.48 -2.44
CA TRP A 198 31.38 -2.30 -3.79
C TRP A 198 29.86 -2.49 -3.82
N LEU A 199 29.35 -3.59 -3.25
CA LEU A 199 27.93 -3.88 -3.22
C LEU A 199 27.15 -2.81 -2.42
N THR A 200 27.73 -2.36 -1.31
CA THR A 200 27.15 -1.29 -0.48
C THR A 200 27.04 0.01 -1.26
N GLY A 201 28.12 0.47 -1.89
CA GLY A 201 28.10 1.69 -2.71
C GLY A 201 27.16 1.56 -3.93
N TYR A 202 27.05 0.35 -4.49
CA TYR A 202 26.21 0.11 -5.66
C TYR A 202 24.72 0.03 -5.32
N LEU A 203 24.32 -0.66 -4.24
CA LEU A 203 22.90 -0.94 -3.96
C LEU A 203 22.26 0.02 -2.96
N LEU A 204 23.01 0.63 -2.05
CA LEU A 204 22.43 1.41 -0.96
C LEU A 204 21.57 2.56 -1.48
N ASN A 205 20.38 2.73 -0.89
CA ASN A 205 19.35 3.69 -1.30
C ASN A 205 18.85 3.56 -2.74
N ARG A 206 19.22 2.51 -3.49
CA ARG A 206 18.72 2.30 -4.85
C ARG A 206 17.43 1.51 -4.88
N ARG A 207 16.62 1.82 -5.89
CA ARG A 207 15.38 1.09 -6.18
C ARG A 207 15.68 -0.07 -7.12
N ILE A 208 15.34 -1.28 -6.68
CA ILE A 208 15.64 -2.51 -7.40
C ILE A 208 14.38 -3.34 -7.65
N ARG A 209 14.45 -4.19 -8.67
CA ARG A 209 13.50 -5.27 -8.92
C ARG A 209 14.19 -6.61 -8.64
N ALA A 210 13.71 -7.33 -7.64
CA ALA A 210 14.21 -8.65 -7.28
C ALA A 210 13.26 -9.74 -7.80
N PHE A 211 13.71 -10.59 -8.70
CA PHE A 211 12.99 -11.78 -9.15
C PHE A 211 13.25 -12.92 -8.17
N VAL A 212 12.22 -13.23 -7.39
CA VAL A 212 12.29 -14.18 -6.30
C VAL A 212 12.14 -15.60 -6.81
N TYR A 213 13.07 -16.49 -6.50
CA TYR A 213 13.01 -17.90 -6.90
C TYR A 213 12.48 -18.82 -5.81
N ARG A 214 13.04 -18.71 -4.60
CA ARG A 214 12.74 -19.59 -3.47
C ARG A 214 13.02 -18.89 -2.14
N GLN A 215 12.35 -19.33 -1.08
CA GLN A 215 12.71 -19.00 0.30
C GLN A 215 13.74 -20.01 0.84
N ASP A 216 14.66 -19.51 1.65
CA ASP A 216 15.73 -20.24 2.32
C ASP A 216 15.36 -20.52 3.80
N GLN A 217 16.05 -21.46 4.44
CA GLN A 217 15.85 -21.88 5.83
C GLN A 217 16.07 -20.74 6.85
N TYR A 218 16.87 -19.73 6.49
CA TYR A 218 17.14 -18.56 7.32
C TYR A 218 16.11 -17.44 7.18
N ASN A 219 14.90 -17.74 6.67
CA ASN A 219 13.88 -16.75 6.34
C ASN A 219 14.41 -15.67 5.36
N ARG A 220 15.30 -16.05 4.45
CA ARG A 220 15.81 -15.22 3.36
C ARG A 220 15.19 -15.65 2.04
N VAL A 221 15.29 -14.81 1.03
CA VAL A 221 14.78 -15.10 -0.30
C VAL A 221 15.92 -15.10 -1.29
N VAL A 222 16.07 -16.20 -2.04
CA VAL A 222 17.03 -16.27 -3.15
C VAL A 222 16.41 -15.57 -4.35
N ALA A 223 17.06 -14.53 -4.86
CA ALA A 223 16.54 -13.73 -5.95
C ALA A 223 17.64 -13.20 -6.88
N SER A 224 17.30 -13.04 -8.16
CA SER A 224 18.09 -12.24 -9.10
C SER A 224 17.65 -10.79 -9.05
N VAL A 225 18.61 -9.86 -9.01
CA VAL A 225 18.36 -8.44 -8.77
C VAL A 225 18.67 -7.63 -10.02
N PHE A 226 17.73 -6.78 -10.41
CA PHE A 226 17.88 -5.84 -11.51
C PHE A 226 17.78 -4.42 -10.98
N VAL A 227 18.84 -3.64 -11.21
CA VAL A 227 18.87 -2.20 -10.91
C VAL A 227 18.33 -1.45 -12.11
N ARG A 228 17.41 -0.50 -11.88
CA ARG A 228 16.84 0.32 -12.96
C ARG A 228 17.86 1.39 -13.38
N ARG A 229 18.63 1.12 -14.44
CA ARG A 229 19.72 1.98 -14.97
C ARG A 229 19.27 3.27 -15.67
N GLY A 230 18.20 3.91 -15.18
CA GLY A 230 17.65 5.09 -15.85
C GLY A 230 18.61 6.28 -15.89
N PHE A 231 19.59 6.37 -14.98
CA PHE A 231 20.48 7.53 -14.89
C PHE A 231 21.74 7.34 -14.00
N ASP A 232 22.34 6.15 -13.93
CA ASP A 232 23.46 5.95 -13.01
C ASP A 232 24.63 5.17 -13.62
N PHE A 233 25.70 5.88 -13.97
CA PHE A 233 27.01 5.27 -14.19
C PHE A 233 27.64 4.95 -12.82
N PRO A 234 28.29 3.78 -12.64
CA PRO A 234 29.10 3.56 -11.46
C PRO A 234 30.29 4.53 -11.53
N HIS A 235 30.35 5.49 -10.60
CA HIS A 235 31.62 6.16 -10.30
C HIS A 235 32.52 5.13 -9.63
N PHE A 236 33.35 4.45 -10.43
CA PHE A 236 34.50 3.72 -9.91
C PHE A 236 35.44 4.75 -9.28
N VAL A 237 35.28 5.02 -7.98
CA VAL A 237 36.34 5.65 -7.19
C VAL A 237 37.33 4.53 -6.90
N GLY A 238 38.29 4.35 -7.82
CA GLY A 238 39.45 3.48 -7.62
C GLY A 238 40.25 3.99 -6.42
N GLY A 239 40.05 3.35 -5.27
CA GLY A 239 40.89 3.54 -4.10
C GLY A 239 42.23 2.88 -4.32
N THR A 240 43.15 3.54 -5.03
CA THR A 240 44.56 3.16 -5.01
C THR A 240 45.09 3.41 -3.60
N SER A 241 45.14 2.38 -2.77
CA SER A 241 46.01 2.37 -1.60
C SER A 241 47.46 2.28 -2.11
N ARG A 242 48.07 3.44 -2.39
CA ARG A 242 49.53 3.56 -2.43
C ARG A 242 50.03 3.46 -1.00
N THR A 243 50.41 2.26 -0.59
CA THR A 243 51.41 2.09 0.46
C THR A 243 52.71 2.71 -0.05
N LYS A 244 53.08 3.87 0.49
CA LYS A 244 54.46 4.37 0.41
C LYS A 244 55.32 3.47 1.31
N CYS A 245 56.26 2.77 0.71
CA CYS A 245 57.54 2.49 1.35
C CYS A 245 58.47 3.67 1.07
#